data_AF-A0A4Q7E1T9-F1
#
_entry.id   AF-A0A4Q7E1T9-F1
#
_cell.length_a   1.000
_cell.length_b   1.000
_cell.length_c   1.000
_cell.angle_alpha   90.00
_cell.angle_beta   90.00
_cell.angle_gamma   90.00
#
_symmetry.space_group_name_H-M   'P 1'
#
loop_
_entity.id
_entity.type
_entity.pdbx_description
1 polymer ?
#
loop_
_entity_poly.entity_id
_entity_poly.type
_entity_poly.pdbx_seq_one_letter_code
_entity_poly.pdbx_strand_id
1 'polypeptide(L)'
;MNTIKKLIIELEKQGVSFYLDNGKLKSKAKQGAITAEIGAQVKQHKADLIAFLAAEQQQSTQTRTKVTPRVASDIAPLSFAQQRLWFIDQLHKGSAQ
;
A
#
# COMPACT_ATOMS: atom_id res chain seq x y z
N MET A 1 -8.78 -17.71 -7.98
CA MET A 1 -8.76 -16.33 -7.43
C MET A 1 -9.91 -16.18 -6.46
N ASN A 2 -9.64 -15.96 -5.17
CA ASN A 2 -10.61 -16.04 -4.07
C ASN A 2 -11.74 -15.01 -4.22
N THR A 3 -13.00 -15.44 -4.12
CA THR A 3 -14.21 -14.61 -4.29
C THR A 3 -14.20 -13.36 -3.39
N ILE A 4 -13.69 -13.49 -2.16
CA ILE A 4 -13.52 -12.38 -1.20
C ILE A 4 -12.58 -11.30 -1.76
N LYS A 5 -11.50 -11.70 -2.43
CA LYS A 5 -10.51 -10.75 -2.97
C LYS A 5 -11.12 -9.92 -4.11
N LYS A 6 -11.97 -10.52 -4.94
CA LYS A 6 -12.76 -9.79 -5.96
C LYS A 6 -13.71 -8.78 -5.32
N LEU A 7 -14.40 -9.17 -4.26
CA LEU A 7 -15.34 -8.32 -3.54
C LEU A 7 -14.62 -7.10 -2.93
N ILE A 8 -13.46 -7.30 -2.30
CA ILE A 8 -12.65 -6.19 -1.76
C ILE A 8 -12.22 -5.21 -2.86
N ILE A 9 -11.77 -5.72 -4.01
CA ILE A 9 -11.37 -4.88 -5.15
C ILE A 9 -12.54 -4.04 -5.67
N GLU A 10 -13.74 -4.63 -5.76
CA GLU A 10 -14.94 -3.91 -6.19
C GLU A 10 -15.34 -2.82 -5.19
N LEU A 11 -15.28 -3.12 -3.88
CA LEU A 11 -15.55 -2.14 -2.84
C LEU A 11 -14.52 -1.00 -2.82
N GLU A 12 -13.23 -1.30 -3.06
CA GLU A 12 -12.21 -0.26 -3.20
C GLU A 12 -12.45 0.65 -4.42
N LYS A 13 -12.90 0.11 -5.55
CA LYS A 13 -13.30 0.92 -6.71
C LYS A 13 -14.47 1.86 -6.39
N GLN A 14 -15.38 1.41 -5.52
CA GLN A 14 -16.48 2.23 -5.00
C GLN A 14 -16.04 3.19 -3.88
N GLY A 15 -14.74 3.22 -3.53
CA GLY A 15 -14.18 4.13 -2.54
C GLY A 15 -14.40 3.68 -1.09
N VAL A 16 -14.63 2.39 -0.87
CA VAL A 16 -14.82 1.76 0.44
C VAL A 16 -13.69 0.78 0.71
N SER A 17 -12.79 1.13 1.62
CA SER A 17 -11.69 0.26 2.07
C SER A 17 -12.01 -0.30 3.46
N PHE A 18 -11.70 -1.58 3.71
CA PHE A 18 -11.88 -2.21 5.02
C PHE A 18 -10.53 -2.52 5.66
N TYR A 19 -10.45 -2.35 6.97
CA TYR A 19 -9.25 -2.65 7.75
C TYR A 19 -9.62 -3.24 9.11
N LEU A 20 -8.70 -3.99 9.67
CA LEU A 20 -8.85 -4.64 10.97
C LEU A 20 -8.11 -3.81 12.02
N ASP A 21 -8.83 -3.37 13.04
CA ASP A 21 -8.31 -2.57 14.16
C ASP A 21 -8.68 -3.27 15.46
N ASN A 22 -7.68 -3.74 16.21
CA ASN A 22 -7.86 -4.51 17.45
C ASN A 22 -8.88 -5.67 17.33
N GLY A 23 -8.85 -6.43 16.22
CA GLY A 23 -9.76 -7.55 16.01
C GLY A 23 -11.17 -7.16 15.52
N LYS A 24 -11.46 -5.86 15.33
CA LYS A 24 -12.75 -5.38 14.82
C LYS A 24 -12.62 -4.87 13.39
N LEU A 25 -13.55 -5.30 12.53
CA LEU A 25 -13.66 -4.81 11.16
C LEU A 25 -14.11 -3.35 11.16
N LYS A 26 -13.27 -2.45 10.67
CA LYS A 26 -13.57 -1.03 10.44
C LYS A 26 -13.62 -0.73 8.94
N SER A 27 -14.44 0.24 8.58
CA SER A 27 -14.59 0.73 7.20
C SER A 27 -14.06 2.15 7.09
N LYS A 28 -13.21 2.39 6.11
CA LYS A 28 -12.79 3.72 5.65
C LYS A 28 -13.49 3.98 4.32
N ALA A 29 -14.43 4.90 4.32
CA ALA A 29 -15.21 5.23 3.13
C ALA A 29 -15.31 6.76 3.01
N LYS A 30 -15.39 7.28 1.77
CA LYS A 30 -15.82 8.67 1.58
C LYS A 30 -17.28 8.81 2.05
N GLN A 31 -17.64 9.99 2.55
CA GLN A 31 -18.98 10.26 3.06
C GLN A 31 -20.02 10.00 1.95
N GLY A 32 -20.99 9.13 2.21
CA GLY A 32 -21.99 8.68 1.23
C GLY A 32 -21.62 7.42 0.42
N ALA A 33 -20.40 6.90 0.53
CA ALA A 33 -19.98 5.69 -0.18
C ALA A 33 -20.45 4.39 0.49
N ILE A 34 -20.83 4.42 1.78
CA ILE A 34 -21.52 3.29 2.42
C ILE A 34 -23.01 3.39 2.09
N THR A 35 -23.40 2.73 1.00
CA THR A 35 -24.81 2.52 0.64
C THR A 35 -25.36 1.30 1.39
N ALA A 36 -26.70 1.20 1.49
CA ALA A 36 -27.36 0.08 2.17
C ALA A 36 -27.00 -1.29 1.56
N GLU A 37 -26.76 -1.33 0.25
CA GLU A 37 -26.36 -2.54 -0.47
C GLU A 37 -24.96 -3.03 -0.06
N ILE A 38 -23.99 -2.11 0.05
CA ILE A 38 -22.64 -2.43 0.53
C ILE A 38 -22.70 -2.91 1.98
N GLY A 39 -23.53 -2.26 2.82
CA GLY A 39 -23.75 -2.71 4.19
C GLY A 39 -24.29 -4.14 4.30
N ALA A 40 -25.18 -4.54 3.38
CA ALA A 40 -25.72 -5.90 3.33
C ALA A 40 -24.65 -6.92 2.90
N GLN A 41 -23.90 -6.63 1.84
CA GLN A 41 -22.82 -7.51 1.36
C GLN A 41 -21.73 -7.71 2.44
N VAL A 42 -21.35 -6.65 3.14
CA VAL A 42 -20.37 -6.71 4.24
C VAL A 42 -20.91 -7.52 5.41
N LYS A 43 -22.21 -7.42 5.74
CA LYS A 43 -22.83 -8.25 6.79
C LYS A 43 -22.83 -9.73 6.41
N GLN A 44 -23.17 -10.04 5.16
CA GLN A 44 -23.24 -11.41 4.65
C GLN A 44 -21.86 -12.10 4.66
N HIS A 45 -20.80 -11.36 4.30
CA HIS A 45 -19.44 -11.90 4.23
C HIS A 45 -18.53 -11.43 5.38
N LYS A 46 -19.10 -10.99 6.51
CA LYS A 46 -18.33 -10.37 7.61
C LYS A 46 -17.26 -11.30 8.17
N ALA A 47 -17.62 -12.57 8.43
CA ALA A 47 -16.71 -13.56 9.01
C ALA A 47 -15.52 -13.86 8.08
N ASP A 48 -15.83 -14.09 6.81
CA ASP A 48 -14.86 -14.32 5.74
C ASP A 48 -13.92 -13.12 5.52
N LEU A 49 -14.46 -11.89 5.52
CA LEU A 49 -13.66 -10.67 5.42
C LEU A 49 -12.68 -10.56 6.59
N ILE A 50 -13.15 -10.78 7.83
CA ILE A 50 -12.29 -10.75 9.02
C ILE A 50 -11.18 -11.79 8.91
N ALA A 51 -11.51 -13.04 8.54
CA ALA A 51 -10.53 -14.10 8.40
C ALA A 51 -9.48 -13.79 7.32
N PHE A 52 -9.93 -13.28 6.16
CA PHE A 52 -9.04 -12.90 5.06
C PHE A 52 -8.12 -11.74 5.42
N LEU A 53 -8.66 -10.66 6.00
CA LEU A 53 -7.91 -9.48 6.43
C LEU A 53 -6.91 -9.82 7.55
N ALA A 54 -7.28 -10.71 8.48
CA ALA A 54 -6.39 -11.18 9.54
C ALA A 54 -5.21 -11.98 8.95
N ALA A 55 -5.48 -12.91 8.03
CA ALA A 55 -4.45 -13.68 7.34
C ALA A 55 -3.50 -12.77 6.53
N GLU A 56 -4.04 -11.79 5.80
CA GLU A 56 -3.25 -10.78 5.08
C GLU A 56 -2.39 -9.93 6.02
N GLN A 57 -2.90 -9.52 7.19
CA GLN A 57 -2.11 -8.77 8.18
C GLN A 57 -0.94 -9.61 8.72
N GLN A 58 -1.15 -10.89 9.00
CA GLN A 58 -0.09 -11.79 9.46
C GLN A 58 0.97 -12.06 8.39
N GLN A 59 0.60 -12.05 7.11
CA GLN A 59 1.53 -12.25 6.00
C GLN A 59 2.24 -10.96 5.58
N SER A 60 1.57 -9.81 5.76
CA SER A 60 2.13 -8.47 5.51
C SER A 60 3.18 -8.06 6.55
N THR A 61 3.08 -8.51 7.80
CA THR A 61 4.11 -8.24 8.82
C THR A 61 5.42 -8.97 8.53
N GLN A 62 5.40 -10.07 7.78
CA GLN A 62 6.63 -10.74 7.33
C GLN A 62 7.29 -10.07 6.11
N THR A 63 6.56 -9.24 5.35
CA THR A 63 7.03 -8.73 4.04
C THR A 63 7.15 -7.20 3.94
N ARG A 64 6.50 -6.43 4.83
CA ARG A 64 6.70 -4.98 4.90
C ARG A 64 7.68 -4.60 5.99
N THR A 65 8.96 -4.49 5.63
CA THR A 65 9.92 -3.71 6.40
C THR A 65 9.41 -2.27 6.49
N LYS A 66 9.10 -1.83 7.72
CA LYS A 66 8.75 -0.45 8.01
C LYS A 66 9.86 0.46 7.49
N VAL A 67 9.52 1.45 6.68
CA VAL A 67 10.48 2.46 6.23
C VAL A 67 10.94 3.22 7.48
N THR A 68 12.18 2.96 7.89
CA THR A 68 12.80 3.66 9.01
C THR A 68 13.48 4.92 8.49
N PRO A 69 13.43 6.04 9.24
CA PRO A 69 14.25 7.20 8.94
C PRO A 69 15.71 6.77 8.82
N ARG A 70 16.38 7.18 7.75
CA ARG A 70 17.83 7.07 7.65
C ARG A 70 18.42 7.96 8.74
N VAL A 71 19.34 7.42 9.54
CA VAL A 71 20.13 8.22 10.49
C VAL A 71 20.83 9.31 9.68
N ALA A 72 20.64 10.58 10.03
CA ALA A 72 21.18 11.71 9.29
C ALA A 72 22.71 11.64 9.31
N SER A 73 23.30 11.09 8.26
CA SER A 73 24.70 11.34 7.90
C SER A 73 24.68 12.47 6.87
N ASP A 74 25.55 13.44 7.08
CA ASP A 74 25.53 14.75 6.40
C ASP A 74 25.55 14.65 4.85
N ILE A 75 25.98 13.52 4.28
CA ILE A 75 26.02 13.31 2.82
C ILE A 75 25.71 11.84 2.48
N ALA A 76 24.69 11.60 1.66
CA ALA A 76 24.43 10.27 1.10
C ALA A 76 25.33 10.02 -0.13
N PRO A 77 25.97 8.85 -0.27
CA PRO A 77 26.74 8.54 -1.47
C PRO A 77 25.81 8.48 -2.69
N LEU A 78 26.29 8.99 -3.81
CA LEU A 78 25.65 8.85 -5.12
C LEU A 78 25.44 7.36 -5.42
N SER A 79 24.28 7.00 -5.97
CA SER A 79 24.11 5.66 -6.50
C SER A 79 25.04 5.44 -7.70
N PHE A 80 25.36 4.18 -8.03
CA PHE A 80 26.21 3.84 -9.17
C PHE A 80 25.76 4.51 -10.49
N ALA A 81 24.44 4.59 -10.72
CA ALA A 81 23.90 5.29 -11.89
C ALA A 81 24.18 6.79 -11.86
N GLN A 82 24.08 7.43 -10.69
CA GLN A 82 24.39 8.84 -10.51
C GLN A 82 25.90 9.11 -10.64
N GLN A 83 26.76 8.22 -10.13
CA GLN A 83 28.22 8.31 -10.31
C GLN A 83 28.61 8.18 -11.78
N ARG A 84 27.96 7.30 -12.55
CA ARG A 84 28.21 7.15 -14.00
C ARG A 84 27.82 8.41 -14.76
N LEU A 85 26.66 9.01 -14.46
CA LEU A 85 26.23 10.27 -15.07
C LEU A 85 27.19 11.42 -14.74
N TRP A 86 27.59 11.54 -13.46
CA TRP A 86 28.59 12.52 -13.04
C TRP A 86 29.92 12.32 -13.78
N PHE A 87 30.38 11.08 -13.94
CA PHE A 87 31.62 10.77 -14.66
C PHE A 87 31.54 11.10 -16.16
N ILE A 88 30.41 10.81 -16.80
CA ILE A 88 30.15 11.17 -18.21
C ILE A 88 30.12 12.69 -18.39
N ASP A 89 29.51 13.41 -17.46
CA ASP A 89 29.47 14.88 -17.45
C ASP A 89 30.89 15.49 -17.35
N GLN A 90 31.73 14.94 -16.46
CA GLN A 90 33.12 15.35 -16.33
C GLN A 90 33.97 15.08 -17.58
N LEU A 91 33.73 13.97 -18.29
CA LEU A 91 34.40 13.63 -19.54
C LEU A 91 34.03 14.57 -20.70
N HIS A 92 32.77 15.02 -20.76
CA HIS A 92 32.27 15.89 -21.83
C HIS A 92 32.40 17.39 -21.52
N LYS A 93 32.99 17.79 -20.37
CA LYS A 93 33.12 19.20 -19.94
C LYS A 93 31.84 20.03 -20.18
N GLY A 94 30.68 19.48 -19.83
CA GLY A 94 29.41 20.21 -19.95
C GLY A 94 29.01 20.59 -21.38
N SER A 95 29.28 19.75 -22.39
CA SER A 95 28.68 19.94 -23.71
C SER A 95 27.18 19.67 -23.68
N ALA A 96 26.42 20.70 -23.27
CA ALA A 96 25.16 21.00 -23.91
C ALA A 96 25.47 21.35 -25.37
N GLN A 97 25.11 20.47 -26.28
CA GLN A 97 24.85 20.80 -27.68
C GLN A 97 23.39 20.52 -27.96
#